data_AF-A0A9J5YKD6-F1
#
_entry.id   AF-A0A9J5YKD6-F1
#
_cell.length_a   1.000
_cell.length_b   1.000
_cell.length_c   1.000
_cell.angle_alpha   90.00
_cell.angle_beta   90.00
_cell.angle_gamma   90.00
#
_symmetry.space_group_name_H-M   'P 1'
#
loop_
_entity.id
_entity.type
_entity.pdbx_description
1 polymer ?
#
loop_
_entity_poly.entity_id
_entity_poly.type
_entity_poly.pdbx_seq_one_letter_code
_entity_poly.pdbx_strand_id
1 'polypeptide(L)' 'MILIYNICSEAIGFVICSTEGPPIDFKNPINKVDVDIISTKSESPLKYYNSEVHTAVFALPTFAQKVLCPKK' A
#
# COMPACT_ATOMS: atom_id res chain seq x y z
N MET A 1 8.07 -2.73 -10.50
CA MET A 1 9.40 -2.22 -10.08
C MET A 1 9.19 -1.42 -8.82
N ILE A 2 9.54 -1.98 -7.66
CA ILE A 2 9.46 -1.26 -6.37
C ILE A 2 10.72 -0.40 -6.28
N LEU A 3 10.59 0.90 -6.52
CA LEU A 3 11.65 1.84 -6.22
C LEU A 3 11.50 2.32 -4.77
N ILE A 4 12.53 2.06 -3.97
CA ILE A 4 12.65 2.57 -2.60
C ILE A 4 13.26 3.98 -2.71
N TYR A 5 12.47 5.00 -2.40
CA TYR A 5 12.96 6.38 -2.38
C TYR A 5 13.24 6.80 -0.93
N ASN A 6 14.51 7.08 -0.65
CA ASN A 6 15.06 7.85 0.47
C ASN A 6 14.63 7.42 1.90
N ILE A 7 15.55 6.75 2.63
CA ILE A 7 15.46 6.52 4.09
C ILE A 7 16.11 7.72 4.80
N CYS A 8 15.45 8.87 4.80
CA CYS A 8 15.73 9.95 5.75
C CYS A 8 14.39 10.44 6.28
N SER A 9 14.18 10.31 7.59
CA SER A 9 12.87 10.36 8.29
C SER A 9 12.23 8.98 8.38
N GLU A 10 11.60 8.67 9.52
CA GLU A 10 11.03 7.36 9.93
C GLU A 10 9.96 6.76 8.99
N ALA A 11 9.78 7.30 7.79
CA ALA A 11 8.83 6.86 6.78
C ALA A 11 9.55 6.44 5.50
N ILE A 12 9.09 5.33 4.90
CA ILE A 12 9.57 4.81 3.62
C ILE A 12 8.44 4.88 2.58
N GLY A 13 8.75 5.41 1.39
CA GLY A 13 7.80 5.50 0.28
C GLY A 13 8.01 4.39 -0.74
N PHE A 14 6.91 3.89 -1.32
CA PHE A 14 6.92 2.91 -2.40
C PHE A 14 6.17 3.42 -3.62
N VAL A 15 6.64 3.05 -4.80
CA VAL A 15 5.91 3.24 -6.07
C VAL A 15 5.32 1.91 -6.51
N ILE A 16 4.00 1.91 -6.77
CA ILE A 16 3.24 0.76 -7.23
C ILE A 16 2.62 1.11 -8.58
N CYS A 17 2.87 0.29 -9.59
CA CYS A 17 2.36 0.47 -10.95
C CYS A 17 1.83 -0.87 -11.50
N SER A 18 0.76 -0.82 -12.30
CA SER A 18 0.29 -1.95 -13.11
C SER A 18 0.80 -1.82 -14.54
N THR A 19 0.92 -2.95 -15.23
CA THR A 19 1.05 -2.97 -16.69
C THR A 19 -0.28 -2.60 -17.35
N GLU A 20 -0.26 -2.35 -18.66
CA GLU A 20 -1.49 -2.19 -19.45
C GLU A 20 -2.38 -3.43 -19.32
N GLY A 21 -3.69 -3.22 -19.12
CA GLY A 21 -4.65 -4.28 -18.83
C GLY A 21 -5.90 -3.77 -18.11
N PRO A 22 -6.63 -4.66 -17.41
CA PRO A 22 -7.79 -4.28 -16.61
C PRO A 22 -7.42 -3.20 -15.57
N PRO A 23 -8.32 -2.25 -15.27
CA PRO A 23 -8.06 -1.24 -14.27
C PRO A 23 -7.84 -1.90 -12.91
N ILE A 24 -6.72 -1.58 -12.27
CA ILE A 24 -6.37 -2.09 -10.94
C ILE A 24 -6.57 -0.96 -9.93
N ASP A 25 -7.45 -1.19 -8.96
CA ASP A 25 -7.58 -0.32 -7.79
C ASP A 25 -6.61 -0.76 -6.70
N PHE A 26 -5.46 -0.08 -6.62
CA PHE A 26 -4.46 -0.35 -5.59
C PHE A 26 -4.90 0.07 -4.19
N LYS A 27 -5.91 0.96 -4.04
CA LYS A 27 -6.34 1.43 -2.71
C LYS A 27 -7.19 0.41 -1.98
N ASN A 28 -7.98 -0.37 -2.71
CA ASN A 28 -8.90 -1.35 -2.16
C ASN A 28 -8.43 -2.77 -2.49
N PRO A 29 -7.73 -3.47 -1.58
CA PRO A 29 -7.20 -4.80 -1.87
C PRO A 29 -8.34 -5.81 -2.00
N ILE A 30 -8.44 -6.44 -3.18
CA ILE A 30 -9.45 -7.47 -3.47
C ILE A 30 -9.18 -8.75 -2.65
N ASN A 31 -7.91 -9.13 -2.52
CA ASN A 31 -7.50 -10.30 -1.74
C ASN A 31 -6.92 -9.88 -0.38
N LYS A 32 -7.66 -10.17 0.68
CA LYS A 32 -7.37 -9.73 2.06
C LYS A 32 -6.58 -10.80 2.81
N VAL A 33 -5.26 -10.63 2.83
CA VAL A 33 -4.32 -11.60 3.44
C VAL A 33 -4.52 -11.74 4.96
N ASP A 34 -4.99 -10.69 5.64
CA ASP A 34 -5.36 -10.72 7.06
C ASP A 34 -6.52 -11.68 7.36
N VAL A 35 -7.49 -11.82 6.45
CA VAL A 35 -8.60 -12.77 6.60
C VAL A 35 -8.14 -14.20 6.31
N ASP A 36 -7.31 -14.37 5.29
CA ASP A 36 -6.83 -15.69 4.87
C ASP A 36 -5.82 -16.31 5.85
N ILE A 37 -4.99 -15.49 6.51
CA ILE A 37 -4.01 -15.91 7.55
C ILE A 37 -4.69 -16.28 8.87
N ILE A 38 -5.86 -15.70 9.17
CA ILE A 38 -6.68 -16.15 10.31
C ILE A 38 -7.33 -17.51 10.01
N SER A 39 -7.68 -17.75 8.73
CA SER A 39 -8.31 -18.98 8.25
C SER A 39 -7.31 -20.15 8.06
N THR A 40 -6.08 -19.84 7.65
CA THR A 40 -5.01 -20.81 7.43
C THR A 40 -4.01 -20.75 8.59
N LYS A 41 -3.83 -21.85 9.32
CA LYS A 41 -2.89 -22.04 10.45
C LYS A 41 -1.42 -21.74 10.09
N SER A 42 -1.10 -20.51 9.72
CA SER A 42 0.26 -20.04 9.49
C SER A 42 0.89 -19.67 10.83
N GLU A 43 2.19 -19.95 10.96
CA GLU A 43 2.90 -20.08 12.24
C GLU A 43 3.04 -18.77 13.04
N SER A 44 2.57 -17.64 12.53
CA SER A 44 2.45 -16.40 13.31
C SER A 44 1.47 -15.40 12.69
N PRO A 45 0.69 -14.67 13.51
CA PRO A 45 -0.18 -13.60 13.01
C PRO A 45 0.65 -12.48 12.37
N LEU A 46 0.07 -11.82 11.35
CA LEU A 46 0.64 -10.61 10.75
C LEU A 46 0.91 -9.56 11.83
N LYS A 47 2.13 -9.04 11.88
CA LYS A 47 2.56 -8.08 12.93
C LYS A 47 2.19 -6.62 12.62
N TYR A 48 2.14 -6.25 11.33
CA TYR A 48 2.05 -4.84 10.91
C TYR A 48 1.04 -4.57 9.79
N TYR A 49 0.78 -5.55 8.92
CA TYR A 49 -0.07 -5.36 7.75
C TYR A 49 -1.48 -5.86 8.04
N ASN A 50 -2.48 -5.08 7.64
CA ASN A 50 -3.88 -5.48 7.53
C ASN A 50 -4.56 -4.63 6.45
N SER A 51 -5.81 -4.95 6.12
CA SER A 51 -6.57 -4.27 5.07
C SER A 51 -6.77 -2.76 5.32
N GLU A 52 -6.86 -2.34 6.58
CA GLU A 52 -7.04 -0.93 6.95
C GLU A 52 -5.75 -0.14 6.78
N VAL A 53 -4.63 -0.69 7.26
CA VAL A 53 -3.29 -0.13 7.11
C VAL A 53 -2.97 0.04 5.64
N HIS A 54 -3.26 -0.97 4.80
CA HIS A 54 -3.07 -0.88 3.34
C HIS A 54 -3.73 0.35 2.72
N THR A 55 -5.01 0.57 3.03
CA THR A 55 -5.74 1.75 2.53
C THR A 55 -5.16 3.05 3.09
N ALA A 56 -4.76 3.05 4.37
CA ALA A 56 -4.21 4.22 5.04
C ALA A 56 -2.86 4.67 4.45
N VAL A 57 -2.03 3.78 3.88
CA VAL A 57 -0.75 4.15 3.28
C VAL A 57 -0.92 5.12 2.10
N PHE A 58 -2.08 5.12 1.44
CA PHE A 58 -2.38 6.05 0.35
C PHE A 58 -2.83 7.43 0.84
N ALA A 59 -3.04 7.64 2.15
CA ALA A 59 -3.36 8.93 2.75
C ALA A 59 -2.07 9.75 2.96
N LEU A 60 -1.59 10.37 1.88
CA LEU A 60 -0.37 11.17 1.91
C LEU A 60 -0.58 12.52 2.61
N PRO A 61 0.46 13.12 3.22
CA PRO A 61 0.41 14.50 3.68
C PRO A 61 0.08 15.48 2.54
N THR A 62 -0.55 16.61 2.85
CA THR A 62 -1.01 17.58 1.85
C THR A 62 0.09 18.08 0.91
N PHE A 63 1.31 18.28 1.40
CA PHE A 63 2.43 18.71 0.57
C PHE A 63 2.84 17.63 -0.44
N ALA A 64 2.82 16.35 -0.05
CA ALA A 64 3.15 15.23 -0.93
C ALA A 64 2.05 14.99 -1.97
N GLN A 65 0.77 15.11 -1.57
CA GLN A 65 -0.35 15.01 -2.50
C GLN A 65 -0.25 16.03 -3.64
N LYS A 66 0.16 17.28 -3.35
CA LYS A 66 0.31 18.33 -4.37
C LYS A 66 1.34 17.98 -5.44
N VAL A 67 2.39 17.24 -5.07
CA VAL A 67 3.49 16.86 -5.99
C VAL A 67 3.15 15.56 -6.74
N LEU A 68 2.59 14.57 -6.04
CA LEU A 68 2.39 13.21 -6.57
C LEU A 68 1.00 12.99 -7.20
N CYS A 69 0.00 13.77 -6.80
CA CYS A 69 -1.36 13.71 -7.32
C CYS A 69 -1.86 15.11 -7.72
N PRO A 70 -1.20 15.79 -8.67
CA PRO A 70 -1.62 17.10 -9.12
C PRO A 70 -3.04 17.01 -9.71
N LYS A 71 -3.96 17.83 -9.18
CA LYS A 71 -5.29 18.00 -9.77
C LYS A 71 -5.11 18.78 -11.08
N LYS A 72 -5.47 18.17 -12.20
CA LYS A 72 -5.59 18.85 -13.50
C LYS A 72 -6.76 19.82 -13.48
#